data_AF-A0A3D0YYR4-F1
#
_entry.id   AF-A0A3D0YYR4-F1
#
_cell.length_a   1.000
_cell.length_b   1.000
_cell.length_c   1.000
_cell.angle_alpha   90.00
_cell.angle_beta   90.00
_cell.angle_gamma   90.00
#
_symmetry.space_group_name_H-M   'P 1'
#
loop_
_entity.id
_entity.type
_entity.pdbx_description
1 polymer ?
#
loop_
_entity_poly.entity_id
_entity_poly.type
_entity_poly.pdbx_seq_one_letter_code
_entity_poly.pdbx_strand_id
1 'polypeptide(L)'
;MAASPPRRRTPRKIPSATEPEKAGAFPFAADLGSGQKVLVVAEKPSVARDLARALGGFASGQGVLSREPVLITWAIGHLVELAEPEDYRSTWRRWALASLPILPETFRLRPVSRTRAHLDRVVELLGRRDVALVVNACDAGREGELIFRYLYELAGCDRPVLRLWIASLTGEAIRQGFANLRPAAEFDSLAAAARCRSESDWLVGINATRGMTAMSGTLLPVGRVQTPTLALLVERERAIAAFVSHPFWQVEAAFAAGGETYRGRWVDEDDDRLWSEEAALAIARRVQGSAGEVEGVDRTRRAQPPYLLPDLTDLQRELNRTRGFSAAKTLKLAQELYERDKLITYPRTGSRHLPPDLIPTLGRVLAAIAASEGLPGAREAAVLSAAPRLPLSGRIIDDRKVKDHHAVIPTPKRAPLDGLRGDKGAVYQAIVRRFVAVFLPACVTETTRILTGVGGDRFRSEAQVVLEPGWRALYPEEPADPPLPDLQPGMPVVVSGVTVEESATRPPARYTEASLLRAMETAGS
;
A
#
# COMPACT_ATOMS: atom_id res chain seq x y z
N MET A 1 11.09 -58.87 3.28
CA MET A 1 10.61 -58.87 1.88
C MET A 1 10.68 -57.44 1.37
N ALA A 2 11.56 -57.18 0.41
CA ALA A 2 11.83 -55.85 -0.12
C ALA A 2 10.66 -55.38 -1.01
N ALA A 3 10.12 -54.19 -0.73
CA ALA A 3 9.08 -53.56 -1.55
C ALA A 3 9.72 -52.69 -2.64
N SER A 4 9.34 -52.95 -3.89
CA SER A 4 9.80 -52.22 -5.08
C SER A 4 9.42 -50.73 -5.06
N PRO A 5 10.24 -49.83 -5.62
CA PRO A 5 9.94 -48.40 -5.67
C PRO A 5 8.88 -48.08 -6.76
N PRO A 6 8.09 -47.01 -6.59
CA PRO A 6 7.06 -46.64 -7.57
C PRO A 6 7.69 -46.06 -8.84
N ARG A 7 7.19 -46.50 -9.99
CA ARG A 7 7.60 -46.04 -11.32
C ARG A 7 7.27 -44.56 -11.51
N ARG A 8 8.30 -43.74 -11.79
CA ARG A 8 8.13 -42.36 -12.30
C ARG A 8 7.35 -42.39 -13.62
N ARG A 9 6.15 -41.81 -13.65
CA ARG A 9 5.45 -41.48 -14.90
C ARG A 9 6.02 -40.17 -15.44
N THR A 10 6.42 -40.17 -16.71
CA THR A 10 6.84 -38.99 -17.46
C THR A 10 5.68 -38.01 -17.65
N PRO A 11 5.91 -36.69 -17.59
CA PRO A 11 4.87 -35.71 -17.87
C PRO A 11 4.50 -35.73 -19.35
N ARG A 12 3.19 -35.71 -19.66
CA ARG A 12 2.69 -35.55 -21.04
C ARG A 12 3.04 -34.15 -21.56
N LYS A 13 3.54 -34.08 -22.79
CA LYS A 13 3.80 -32.82 -23.53
C LYS A 13 2.50 -31.99 -23.66
N ILE A 14 2.60 -30.69 -23.38
CA ILE A 14 1.59 -29.67 -23.66
C ILE A 14 1.74 -29.24 -25.13
N PRO A 15 0.67 -29.20 -25.95
CA PRO A 15 0.77 -28.78 -27.37
C PRO A 15 0.93 -27.26 -27.52
N SER A 16 1.65 -26.83 -28.57
CA SER A 16 1.83 -25.42 -28.92
C SER A 16 0.55 -24.81 -29.51
N ALA A 17 0.32 -23.53 -29.20
CA ALA A 17 -0.84 -22.76 -29.64
C ALA A 17 -0.90 -22.60 -31.16
N THR A 18 -2.05 -22.94 -31.75
CA THR A 18 -2.50 -22.50 -33.08
C THR A 18 -3.75 -21.63 -32.94
N GLU A 19 -3.85 -20.64 -33.84
CA GLU A 19 -4.77 -19.53 -34.09
C GLU A 19 -6.24 -19.54 -33.57
N PRO A 20 -6.91 -18.35 -33.50
CA PRO A 20 -8.06 -18.13 -32.63
C PRO A 20 -9.39 -18.55 -33.28
N GLU A 21 -10.01 -19.61 -32.76
CA GLU A 21 -11.38 -20.00 -33.11
C GLU A 21 -12.44 -19.52 -32.11
N LYS A 22 -13.54 -19.01 -32.68
CA LYS A 22 -14.93 -18.90 -32.18
C LYS A 22 -15.12 -18.49 -30.70
N ALA A 23 -15.68 -17.28 -30.53
CA ALA A 23 -16.32 -16.83 -29.30
C ALA A 23 -17.34 -17.88 -28.80
N GLY A 24 -16.93 -18.69 -27.81
CA GLY A 24 -17.78 -19.73 -27.23
C GLY A 24 -17.03 -20.96 -26.73
N ALA A 25 -15.84 -21.27 -27.27
CA ALA A 25 -15.02 -22.39 -26.79
C ALA A 25 -14.19 -21.98 -25.57
N PHE A 26 -14.05 -22.89 -24.60
CA PHE A 26 -13.11 -22.75 -23.48
C PHE A 26 -11.84 -23.53 -23.85
N PRO A 27 -10.73 -22.88 -24.25
CA PRO A 27 -9.53 -23.59 -24.73
C PRO A 27 -8.97 -24.56 -23.69
N PHE A 28 -9.01 -24.16 -22.41
CA PHE A 28 -8.58 -24.97 -21.27
C PHE A 28 -9.48 -26.18 -20.98
N ALA A 29 -10.64 -26.28 -21.64
CA ALA A 29 -11.57 -27.39 -21.53
C ALA A 29 -11.67 -28.22 -22.84
N ALA A 30 -10.85 -27.90 -23.85
CA ALA A 30 -10.92 -28.54 -25.16
C ALA A 30 -10.61 -30.04 -25.14
N ASP A 31 -9.74 -30.47 -24.21
CA ASP A 31 -9.32 -31.88 -24.06
C ASP A 31 -10.22 -32.70 -23.11
N LEU A 32 -11.34 -32.14 -22.65
CA LEU A 32 -12.25 -32.85 -21.75
C LEU A 32 -13.05 -33.92 -22.50
N GLY A 33 -13.16 -35.10 -21.88
CA GLY A 33 -14.08 -36.14 -22.33
C GLY A 33 -15.55 -35.68 -22.22
N SER A 34 -16.42 -36.33 -22.98
CA SER A 34 -17.86 -36.04 -22.95
C SER A 34 -18.42 -36.14 -21.52
N GLY A 35 -19.13 -35.09 -21.08
CA GLY A 35 -19.70 -34.98 -19.74
C GLY A 35 -18.71 -34.62 -18.62
N GLN A 36 -17.42 -34.42 -18.92
CA GLN A 36 -16.45 -33.90 -17.96
C GLN A 36 -16.53 -32.37 -17.84
N LYS A 37 -16.23 -31.88 -16.64
CA LYS A 37 -16.34 -30.46 -16.28
C LYS A 37 -15.07 -29.89 -15.69
N VAL A 38 -14.91 -28.58 -15.83
CA VAL A 38 -13.92 -27.78 -15.10
C VAL A 38 -14.61 -27.07 -13.95
N LEU A 39 -14.03 -27.13 -12.75
CA LEU A 39 -14.46 -26.31 -11.63
C LEU A 39 -13.46 -25.18 -11.39
N VAL A 40 -13.88 -23.93 -11.59
CA VAL A 40 -13.12 -22.72 -11.27
C VAL A 40 -13.50 -22.28 -9.85
N VAL A 41 -12.51 -22.05 -8.99
CA VAL A 41 -12.70 -21.61 -7.60
C VAL A 41 -12.09 -20.22 -7.42
N ALA A 42 -12.93 -19.21 -7.21
CA ALA A 42 -12.51 -17.83 -6.94
C ALA A 42 -12.44 -17.52 -5.43
N GLU A 43 -11.81 -16.42 -5.04
CA GLU A 43 -11.72 -16.01 -3.61
C GLU A 43 -13.06 -15.52 -3.03
N LYS A 44 -13.89 -14.87 -3.87
CA LYS A 44 -15.07 -14.13 -3.43
C LYS A 44 -16.15 -14.05 -4.52
N PRO A 45 -17.43 -13.82 -4.16
CA PRO A 45 -18.54 -13.81 -5.12
C PRO A 45 -18.42 -12.72 -6.19
N SER A 46 -17.76 -11.59 -5.91
CA SER A 46 -17.54 -10.54 -6.91
C SER A 46 -16.59 -11.00 -8.02
N VAL A 47 -15.48 -11.64 -7.66
CA VAL A 47 -14.50 -12.17 -8.62
C VAL A 47 -15.15 -13.24 -9.49
N ALA A 48 -15.88 -14.20 -8.91
CA ALA A 48 -16.61 -15.20 -9.70
C ALA A 48 -17.56 -14.60 -10.74
N ARG A 49 -18.27 -13.50 -10.39
CA ARG A 49 -19.14 -12.78 -11.32
C ARG A 49 -18.36 -12.06 -12.42
N ASP A 50 -17.20 -11.50 -12.11
CA ASP A 50 -16.35 -10.85 -13.11
C ASP A 50 -15.75 -11.89 -14.09
N LEU A 51 -15.31 -13.05 -13.59
CA LEU A 51 -14.90 -14.19 -14.43
C LEU A 51 -16.05 -14.65 -15.35
N ALA A 52 -17.24 -14.87 -14.79
CA ALA A 52 -18.42 -15.28 -15.56
C ALA A 52 -18.84 -14.23 -16.60
N ARG A 53 -18.73 -12.93 -16.29
CA ARG A 53 -19.04 -11.85 -17.24
C ARG A 53 -18.02 -11.81 -18.38
N ALA A 54 -16.74 -12.02 -18.08
CA ALA A 54 -15.68 -12.00 -19.09
C ALA A 54 -15.72 -13.19 -20.04
N LEU A 55 -16.10 -14.36 -19.52
CA LEU A 55 -16.23 -15.62 -20.27
C LEU A 55 -17.60 -15.76 -20.96
N GLY A 56 -18.64 -15.12 -20.43
CA GLY A 56 -19.99 -15.06 -21.00
C GLY A 56 -20.81 -16.33 -20.81
N GLY A 57 -22.16 -16.20 -20.83
CA GLY A 57 -23.09 -17.32 -20.96
C GLY A 57 -23.31 -18.20 -19.71
N PHE A 58 -23.04 -17.71 -18.50
CA PHE A 58 -23.23 -18.47 -17.26
C PHE A 58 -24.62 -18.24 -16.65
N ALA A 59 -25.28 -19.34 -16.26
CA ALA A 59 -26.48 -19.31 -15.45
C ALA A 59 -26.14 -19.23 -13.96
N SER A 60 -26.88 -18.43 -13.20
CA SER A 60 -26.69 -18.30 -11.75
C SER A 60 -27.38 -19.42 -10.98
N GLY A 61 -26.70 -19.96 -9.98
CA GLY A 61 -27.23 -20.94 -9.04
C GLY A 61 -26.72 -20.73 -7.62
N GLN A 62 -27.19 -21.56 -6.68
CA GLN A 62 -26.79 -21.52 -5.28
C GLN A 62 -25.31 -21.91 -5.13
N GLY A 63 -24.47 -20.91 -4.85
CA GLY A 63 -23.02 -21.05 -4.64
C GLY A 63 -22.22 -21.45 -5.90
N VAL A 64 -22.82 -21.37 -7.09
CA VAL A 64 -22.18 -21.75 -8.35
C VAL A 64 -22.77 -20.98 -9.53
N LEU A 65 -21.93 -20.65 -10.52
CA LEU A 65 -22.33 -20.19 -11.85
C LEU A 65 -22.01 -21.31 -12.84
N SER A 66 -22.94 -21.67 -13.72
CA SER A 66 -22.81 -22.85 -14.58
C SER A 66 -22.93 -22.49 -16.06
N ARG A 67 -21.98 -22.96 -16.87
CA ARG A 67 -22.02 -22.95 -18.34
C ARG A 67 -21.24 -24.15 -18.83
N GLU A 68 -21.91 -25.17 -19.38
CA GLU A 68 -21.23 -26.40 -19.81
C GLU A 68 -20.03 -26.11 -20.74
N PRO A 69 -18.85 -26.74 -20.53
CA PRO A 69 -18.47 -27.69 -19.45
C PRO A 69 -17.87 -27.04 -18.18
N VAL A 70 -18.06 -25.75 -17.94
CA VAL A 70 -17.43 -24.97 -16.86
C VAL A 70 -18.41 -24.64 -15.73
N LEU A 71 -17.95 -24.85 -14.50
CA LEU A 71 -18.58 -24.41 -13.27
C LEU A 71 -17.68 -23.38 -12.60
N ILE A 72 -18.24 -22.29 -12.08
CA ILE A 72 -17.50 -21.29 -11.29
C ILE A 72 -18.12 -21.23 -9.90
N THR A 73 -17.34 -21.53 -8.88
CA THR A 73 -17.69 -21.30 -7.47
C THR A 73 -16.71 -20.31 -6.84
N TRP A 74 -16.92 -19.97 -5.57
CA TRP A 74 -16.11 -18.99 -4.86
C TRP A 74 -15.99 -19.33 -3.39
N ALA A 75 -14.94 -18.84 -2.74
CA ALA A 75 -14.85 -18.74 -1.29
C ALA A 75 -15.52 -17.45 -0.80
N ILE A 76 -15.49 -17.21 0.51
CA ILE A 76 -15.93 -15.93 1.12
C ILE A 76 -14.81 -15.47 2.06
N GLY A 77 -13.62 -15.25 1.48
CA GLY A 77 -12.38 -15.30 2.25
C GLY A 77 -12.11 -16.72 2.75
N HIS A 78 -11.48 -16.86 3.91
CA HIS A 78 -11.29 -18.16 4.55
C HIS A 78 -12.63 -18.79 4.95
N LEU A 79 -12.96 -19.92 4.32
CA LEU A 79 -14.08 -20.79 4.73
C LEU A 79 -13.67 -21.83 5.78
N VAL A 80 -12.36 -21.97 5.98
CA VAL A 80 -11.73 -22.93 6.88
C VAL A 80 -10.59 -22.20 7.60
N GLU A 81 -10.29 -22.62 8.81
CA GLU A 81 -9.24 -22.04 9.63
C GLU A 81 -8.44 -23.15 10.32
N LEU A 82 -7.28 -22.81 10.87
CA LEU A 82 -6.52 -23.76 11.69
C LEU A 82 -7.36 -24.17 12.91
N ALA A 83 -7.33 -25.45 13.24
CA ALA A 83 -8.07 -25.99 14.36
C ALA A 83 -7.59 -25.37 15.69
N GLU A 84 -8.50 -25.23 16.66
CA GLU A 84 -8.15 -24.75 17.99
C GLU A 84 -7.41 -25.82 18.78
N PRO A 85 -6.66 -25.47 19.84
CA PRO A 85 -5.98 -26.45 20.68
C PRO A 85 -6.87 -27.60 21.18
N GLU A 86 -8.11 -27.31 21.58
CA GLU A 86 -9.07 -28.32 22.02
C GLU A 86 -9.47 -29.34 20.95
N ASP A 87 -9.36 -29.01 19.66
CA ASP A 87 -9.64 -29.93 18.54
C ASP A 87 -8.53 -30.99 18.36
N TYR A 88 -7.34 -30.73 18.92
CA TYR A 88 -6.26 -31.70 18.98
C TYR A 88 -6.34 -32.54 20.25
N ARG A 89 -6.52 -31.90 21.40
CA ARG A 89 -6.61 -32.54 22.72
C ARG A 89 -7.59 -31.77 23.61
N SER A 90 -8.61 -32.43 24.12
CA SER A 90 -9.62 -31.80 25.00
C SER A 90 -9.01 -31.14 26.24
N THR A 91 -7.90 -31.66 26.75
CA THR A 91 -7.14 -31.09 27.88
C THR A 91 -6.55 -29.71 27.57
N TRP A 92 -6.31 -29.38 26.29
CA TRP A 92 -5.84 -28.06 25.86
C TRP A 92 -6.93 -27.00 25.84
N ARG A 93 -8.20 -27.34 26.12
CA ARG A 93 -9.25 -26.33 26.32
C ARG A 93 -8.93 -25.41 27.51
N ARG A 94 -8.37 -25.96 28.60
CA ARG A 94 -8.02 -25.16 29.77
C ARG A 94 -6.69 -24.45 29.56
N TRP A 95 -6.68 -23.14 29.78
CA TRP A 95 -5.47 -22.34 29.71
C TRP A 95 -4.66 -22.53 30.99
N ALA A 96 -3.54 -23.23 30.89
CA ALA A 96 -2.64 -23.51 32.00
C ALA A 96 -1.19 -23.52 31.50
N LEU A 97 -0.27 -22.98 32.30
CA LEU A 97 1.16 -22.94 31.96
C LEU A 97 1.75 -24.33 31.72
N ALA A 98 1.29 -25.33 32.50
CA ALA A 98 1.71 -26.72 32.35
C ALA A 98 1.35 -27.36 30.99
N SER A 99 0.40 -26.76 30.25
CA SER A 99 -0.01 -27.23 28.93
C SER A 99 0.79 -26.59 27.79
N LEU A 100 1.69 -25.64 28.09
CA LEU A 100 2.44 -24.88 27.10
C LEU A 100 3.89 -25.40 26.96
N PRO A 101 4.48 -25.34 25.75
CA PRO A 101 3.86 -24.90 24.52
C PRO A 101 2.93 -25.98 23.92
N ILE A 102 1.79 -25.54 23.39
CA ILE A 102 0.91 -26.30 22.51
C ILE A 102 1.59 -26.37 21.13
N LEU A 103 2.05 -27.57 20.80
CA LEU A 103 2.70 -27.90 19.53
C LEU A 103 1.99 -29.11 18.92
N PRO A 104 1.07 -28.92 17.96
CA PRO A 104 0.48 -30.05 17.25
C PRO A 104 1.53 -30.72 16.35
N GLU A 105 1.48 -32.05 16.22
CA GLU A 105 2.36 -32.79 15.30
C GLU A 105 2.07 -32.43 13.84
N THR A 106 0.78 -32.24 13.52
CA THR A 106 0.30 -31.76 12.23
C THR A 106 -0.84 -30.77 12.45
N PHE A 107 -0.86 -29.70 11.67
CA PHE A 107 -1.96 -28.74 11.71
C PHE A 107 -3.20 -29.34 11.04
N ARG A 108 -4.35 -29.18 11.70
CA ARG A 108 -5.67 -29.57 11.17
C ARG A 108 -6.44 -28.33 10.75
N LEU A 109 -7.28 -28.48 9.74
CA LEU A 109 -8.22 -27.46 9.32
C LEU A 109 -9.60 -27.76 9.90
N ARG A 110 -10.32 -26.71 10.31
CA ARG A 110 -11.73 -26.79 10.71
C ARG A 110 -12.58 -25.79 9.93
N PRO A 111 -13.87 -26.10 9.66
CA PRO A 111 -14.78 -25.15 9.07
C PRO A 111 -14.98 -23.90 9.93
N VAL A 112 -15.10 -22.75 9.27
CA VAL A 112 -15.59 -21.52 9.91
C VAL A 112 -17.11 -21.62 10.04
N SER A 113 -17.63 -21.58 11.28
CA SER A 113 -19.04 -21.86 11.57
C SER A 113 -20.03 -20.98 10.79
N ARG A 114 -19.72 -19.69 10.63
CA ARG A 114 -20.61 -18.72 9.96
C ARG A 114 -20.79 -18.98 8.47
N THR A 115 -19.83 -19.63 7.82
CA THR A 115 -19.82 -19.86 6.37
C THR A 115 -19.96 -21.34 6.01
N ARG A 116 -20.32 -22.18 6.98
CA ARG A 116 -20.39 -23.64 6.84
C ARG A 116 -21.26 -24.12 5.67
N ALA A 117 -22.47 -23.58 5.52
CA ALA A 117 -23.37 -23.99 4.45
C ALA A 117 -22.77 -23.75 3.05
N HIS A 118 -22.02 -22.65 2.88
CA HIS A 118 -21.34 -22.35 1.63
C HIS A 118 -20.08 -23.21 1.44
N LEU A 119 -19.35 -23.51 2.51
CA LEU A 119 -18.26 -24.49 2.48
C LEU A 119 -18.74 -25.86 2.01
N ASP A 120 -19.83 -26.37 2.58
CA ASP A 120 -20.38 -27.68 2.23
C ASP A 120 -20.71 -27.73 0.72
N ARG A 121 -21.24 -26.63 0.16
CA ARG A 121 -21.48 -26.50 -1.28
C ARG A 121 -20.19 -26.55 -2.11
N VAL A 122 -19.14 -25.86 -1.68
CA VAL A 122 -17.84 -25.87 -2.38
C VAL A 122 -17.21 -27.28 -2.34
N VAL A 123 -17.27 -27.95 -1.17
CA VAL A 123 -16.77 -29.32 -1.00
C VAL A 123 -17.56 -30.30 -1.86
N GLU A 124 -18.90 -30.18 -1.90
CA GLU A 124 -19.75 -30.98 -2.80
C GLU A 124 -19.31 -30.83 -4.25
N LEU A 125 -19.09 -29.59 -4.73
CA LEU A 125 -18.64 -29.33 -6.09
C LEU A 125 -17.25 -29.89 -6.37
N LEU A 126 -16.30 -29.79 -5.44
CA LEU A 126 -14.96 -30.35 -5.56
C LEU A 126 -14.96 -31.89 -5.58
N GLY A 127 -15.91 -32.52 -4.89
CA GLY A 127 -16.09 -33.98 -4.82
C GLY A 127 -16.88 -34.59 -5.97
N ARG A 128 -17.43 -33.77 -6.88
CA ARG A 128 -18.22 -34.24 -8.02
C ARG A 128 -17.41 -35.16 -8.93
N ARG A 129 -18.02 -36.27 -9.35
CA ARG A 129 -17.36 -37.28 -10.22
C ARG A 129 -17.05 -36.73 -11.62
N ASP A 130 -17.93 -35.89 -12.15
CA ASP A 130 -17.81 -35.27 -13.46
C ASP A 130 -16.81 -34.10 -13.51
N VAL A 131 -16.33 -33.58 -12.38
CA VAL A 131 -15.26 -32.57 -12.37
C VAL A 131 -13.92 -33.25 -12.64
N ALA A 132 -13.35 -33.03 -13.82
CA ALA A 132 -12.08 -33.61 -14.24
C ALA A 132 -10.87 -32.71 -13.95
N LEU A 133 -11.10 -31.39 -13.88
CA LEU A 133 -10.06 -30.38 -13.71
C LEU A 133 -10.55 -29.28 -12.75
N VAL A 134 -9.66 -28.79 -11.90
CA VAL A 134 -9.93 -27.65 -11.01
C VAL A 134 -9.03 -26.47 -11.42
N VAL A 135 -9.57 -25.26 -11.41
CA VAL A 135 -8.82 -24.02 -11.64
C VAL A 135 -8.85 -23.17 -10.39
N ASN A 136 -7.69 -22.93 -9.79
CA ASN A 136 -7.52 -21.93 -8.74
C ASN A 136 -7.53 -20.53 -9.38
N ALA A 137 -8.61 -19.79 -9.14
CA ALA A 137 -8.83 -18.41 -9.58
C ALA A 137 -8.93 -17.43 -8.40
N CYS A 138 -8.32 -17.75 -7.26
CA CYS A 138 -8.16 -16.81 -6.15
C CYS A 138 -7.13 -15.71 -6.51
N ASP A 139 -7.11 -14.61 -5.75
CA ASP A 139 -6.25 -13.46 -6.00
C ASP A 139 -4.76 -13.90 -6.16
N ALA A 140 -4.01 -13.24 -7.03
CA ALA A 140 -2.63 -13.57 -7.41
C ALA A 140 -1.60 -13.22 -6.31
N GLY A 141 -1.76 -13.82 -5.13
CA GLY A 141 -0.97 -13.54 -3.95
C GLY A 141 -0.92 -14.71 -2.96
N ARG A 142 -0.14 -14.53 -1.89
CA ARG A 142 0.01 -15.55 -0.84
C ARG A 142 -1.32 -15.95 -0.22
N GLU A 143 -2.17 -14.97 0.07
CA GLU A 143 -3.45 -15.21 0.75
C GLU A 143 -4.44 -15.95 -0.15
N GLY A 144 -4.59 -15.52 -1.40
CA GLY A 144 -5.44 -16.20 -2.37
C GLY A 144 -4.99 -17.65 -2.62
N GLU A 145 -3.67 -17.89 -2.70
CA GLU A 145 -3.14 -19.24 -2.80
C GLU A 145 -3.48 -20.09 -1.57
N LEU A 146 -3.35 -19.54 -0.36
CA LEU A 146 -3.66 -20.25 0.88
C LEU A 146 -5.14 -20.63 0.98
N ILE A 147 -6.05 -19.70 0.68
CA ILE A 147 -7.51 -19.93 0.69
C ILE A 147 -7.88 -21.14 -0.17
N PHE A 148 -7.37 -21.18 -1.41
CA PHE A 148 -7.63 -22.29 -2.30
C PHE A 148 -7.04 -23.60 -1.78
N ARG A 149 -5.77 -23.59 -1.33
CA ARG A 149 -5.08 -24.81 -0.89
C ARG A 149 -5.73 -25.44 0.34
N TYR A 150 -6.17 -24.62 1.30
CA TYR A 150 -6.90 -25.12 2.46
C TYR A 150 -8.25 -25.73 2.09
N LEU A 151 -9.00 -25.10 1.16
CA LEU A 151 -10.27 -25.65 0.67
C LEU A 151 -10.08 -26.98 -0.05
N TYR A 152 -9.08 -27.04 -0.93
CA TYR A 152 -8.76 -28.22 -1.72
C TYR A 152 -8.30 -29.38 -0.83
N GLU A 153 -7.47 -29.11 0.19
CA GLU A 153 -7.04 -30.09 1.20
C GLU A 153 -8.22 -30.59 2.05
N LEU A 154 -9.04 -29.68 2.59
CA LEU A 154 -10.19 -30.07 3.42
C LEU A 154 -11.19 -30.92 2.63
N ALA A 155 -11.41 -30.59 1.34
CA ALA A 155 -12.28 -31.36 0.47
C ALA A 155 -11.73 -32.76 0.12
N GLY A 156 -10.46 -33.05 0.42
CA GLY A 156 -9.80 -34.29 0.03
C GLY A 156 -9.74 -34.47 -1.49
N CYS A 157 -9.72 -33.38 -2.25
CA CYS A 157 -9.73 -33.41 -3.70
C CYS A 157 -8.34 -33.81 -4.23
N ASP A 158 -8.29 -34.62 -5.29
CA ASP A 158 -7.07 -35.10 -5.93
C ASP A 158 -7.01 -34.78 -7.45
N ARG A 159 -7.99 -34.01 -7.94
CA ARG A 159 -8.11 -33.64 -9.34
C ARG A 159 -6.99 -32.69 -9.77
N PRO A 160 -6.44 -32.79 -10.99
CA PRO A 160 -5.42 -31.86 -11.47
C PRO A 160 -5.85 -30.40 -11.28
N VAL A 161 -4.90 -29.56 -10.87
CA VAL A 161 -5.14 -28.13 -10.61
C VAL A 161 -4.32 -27.27 -11.56
N LEU A 162 -4.99 -26.33 -12.20
CA LEU A 162 -4.37 -25.20 -12.90
C LEU A 162 -4.59 -23.90 -12.11
N ARG A 163 -3.71 -22.93 -12.32
CA ARG A 163 -3.71 -21.63 -11.66
C ARG A 163 -3.94 -20.52 -12.67
N LEU A 164 -4.98 -19.72 -12.41
CA LEU A 164 -5.23 -18.45 -13.10
C LEU A 164 -4.48 -17.33 -12.38
N TRP A 165 -3.34 -16.89 -12.91
CA TRP A 165 -2.50 -15.86 -12.28
C TRP A 165 -2.68 -14.51 -12.98
N ILE A 166 -3.62 -13.69 -12.52
CA ILE A 166 -3.93 -12.37 -13.09
C ILE A 166 -3.94 -11.29 -12.00
N ALA A 167 -3.31 -10.14 -12.26
CA ALA A 167 -3.32 -8.95 -11.39
C ALA A 167 -4.43 -7.94 -11.77
N SER A 168 -5.14 -8.19 -12.87
CA SER A 168 -6.15 -7.32 -13.48
C SER A 168 -7.42 -8.13 -13.76
N LEU A 169 -8.57 -7.63 -13.32
CA LEU A 169 -9.88 -8.25 -13.54
C LEU A 169 -10.61 -7.66 -14.76
N THR A 170 -9.87 -7.08 -15.71
CA THR A 170 -10.46 -6.66 -17.00
C THR A 170 -10.89 -7.89 -17.80
N GLY A 171 -11.92 -7.74 -18.64
CA GLY A 171 -12.40 -8.87 -19.45
C GLY A 171 -11.34 -9.46 -20.37
N GLU A 172 -10.42 -8.63 -20.88
CA GLU A 172 -9.29 -9.05 -21.70
C GLU A 172 -8.23 -9.80 -20.88
N ALA A 173 -7.79 -9.25 -19.74
CA ALA A 173 -6.83 -9.92 -18.86
C ALA A 173 -7.36 -11.26 -18.35
N ILE A 174 -8.66 -11.35 -18.03
CA ILE A 174 -9.31 -12.62 -17.64
C ILE A 174 -9.24 -13.62 -18.80
N ARG A 175 -9.68 -13.25 -20.01
CA ARG A 175 -9.66 -14.16 -21.17
C ARG A 175 -8.25 -14.63 -21.51
N GLN A 176 -7.27 -13.73 -21.49
CA GLN A 176 -5.87 -14.05 -21.74
C GLN A 176 -5.28 -14.92 -20.64
N GLY A 177 -5.65 -14.67 -19.38
CA GLY A 177 -5.25 -15.50 -18.24
C GLY A 177 -5.78 -16.94 -18.34
N PHE A 178 -7.02 -17.12 -18.79
CA PHE A 178 -7.58 -18.45 -19.04
C PHE A 178 -6.96 -19.16 -20.25
N ALA A 179 -6.45 -18.41 -21.23
CA ALA A 179 -5.66 -18.99 -22.32
C ALA A 179 -4.26 -19.45 -21.86
N ASN A 180 -3.73 -18.83 -20.80
CA ASN A 180 -2.37 -19.04 -20.28
C ASN A 180 -2.37 -19.60 -18.85
N LEU A 181 -3.26 -20.55 -18.57
CA LEU A 181 -3.31 -21.21 -17.26
C LEU A 181 -2.00 -21.95 -16.98
N ARG A 182 -1.52 -21.86 -15.73
CA ARG A 182 -0.25 -22.46 -15.30
C ARG A 182 -0.50 -23.67 -14.40
N PRO A 183 0.35 -24.70 -14.42
CA PRO A 183 0.30 -25.78 -13.44
C PRO A 183 0.36 -25.25 -12.01
N ALA A 184 -0.50 -25.74 -11.11
CA ALA A 184 -0.49 -25.30 -9.71
C ALA A 184 0.84 -25.60 -8.99
N ALA A 185 1.58 -26.63 -9.44
CA ALA A 185 2.88 -27.00 -8.89
C ALA A 185 3.92 -25.86 -8.96
N GLU A 186 3.79 -24.94 -9.93
CA GLU A 186 4.67 -23.77 -10.02
C GLU A 186 4.50 -22.79 -8.84
N PHE A 187 3.42 -22.92 -8.08
CA PHE A 187 3.06 -22.05 -6.95
C PHE A 187 3.20 -22.75 -5.59
N ASP A 188 3.77 -23.95 -5.55
CA ASP A 188 3.90 -24.71 -4.29
C ASP A 188 4.78 -23.99 -3.26
N SER A 189 5.85 -23.31 -3.70
CA SER A 189 6.67 -22.48 -2.81
C SER A 189 5.88 -21.28 -2.23
N LEU A 190 4.98 -20.69 -3.02
CA LEU A 190 4.11 -19.61 -2.56
C LEU A 190 3.10 -20.12 -1.52
N ALA A 191 2.50 -21.28 -1.79
CA ALA A 191 1.59 -21.96 -0.86
C ALA A 191 2.29 -22.33 0.45
N ALA A 192 3.51 -22.88 0.38
CA ALA A 192 4.32 -23.21 1.55
C ALA A 192 4.68 -21.97 2.38
N ALA A 193 5.04 -20.86 1.72
CA ALA A 193 5.33 -19.60 2.41
C ALA A 193 4.08 -19.03 3.12
N ALA A 194 2.90 -19.11 2.48
CA ALA A 194 1.64 -18.64 3.06
C ALA A 194 1.22 -19.51 4.26
N ARG A 195 1.34 -20.84 4.14
CA ARG A 195 1.07 -21.80 5.21
C ARG A 195 2.01 -21.62 6.40
N CYS A 196 3.32 -21.54 6.14
CA CYS A 196 4.33 -21.31 7.19
C CYS A 196 4.02 -20.04 7.99
N ARG A 197 3.62 -18.96 7.32
CA ARG A 197 3.16 -17.74 8.00
C ARG A 197 1.93 -17.99 8.88
N SER A 198 0.89 -18.61 8.33
CA SER A 198 -0.36 -18.89 9.05
C SER A 198 -0.12 -19.75 10.30
N GLU A 199 0.67 -20.82 10.16
CA GLU A 199 1.02 -21.73 11.26
C GLU A 199 1.94 -21.06 12.29
N SER A 200 2.92 -20.26 11.85
CA SER A 200 3.79 -19.49 12.76
C SER A 200 3.01 -18.47 13.58
N ASP A 201 2.08 -17.75 12.94
CA ASP A 201 1.23 -16.78 13.63
C ASP A 201 0.31 -17.47 14.64
N TRP A 202 -0.19 -18.67 14.31
CA TRP A 202 -0.95 -19.51 15.26
C TRP A 202 -0.09 -19.97 16.43
N LEU A 203 1.11 -20.52 16.17
CA LEU A 203 2.01 -21.02 17.22
C LEU A 203 2.40 -19.93 18.21
N VAL A 204 2.86 -18.78 17.71
CA VAL A 204 3.27 -17.65 18.55
C VAL A 204 2.04 -17.07 19.24
N GLY A 205 0.96 -16.83 18.50
CA GLY A 205 -0.24 -16.19 19.02
C GLY A 205 -0.90 -16.98 20.13
N ILE A 206 -1.19 -18.27 19.89
CA ILE A 206 -1.82 -19.16 20.86
C ILE A 206 -0.94 -19.33 22.10
N ASN A 207 0.34 -19.69 21.92
CA ASN A 207 1.19 -20.00 23.06
C ASN A 207 1.48 -18.77 23.91
N ALA A 208 1.87 -17.65 23.29
CA ALA A 208 2.25 -16.46 24.04
C ALA A 208 1.02 -15.78 24.67
N THR A 209 -0.12 -15.71 23.97
CA THR A 209 -1.36 -15.15 24.56
C THR A 209 -1.82 -15.98 25.75
N ARG A 210 -1.87 -17.31 25.61
CA ARG A 210 -2.28 -18.20 26.71
C ARG A 210 -1.31 -18.13 27.88
N GLY A 211 0.00 -18.09 27.61
CA GLY A 211 1.05 -17.96 28.63
C GLY A 211 0.92 -16.66 29.42
N MET A 212 0.89 -15.52 28.73
CA MET A 212 0.76 -14.21 29.37
C MET A 212 -0.55 -14.08 30.15
N THR A 213 -1.66 -14.56 29.58
CA THR A 213 -2.97 -14.53 30.23
C THR A 213 -3.02 -15.40 31.48
N ALA A 214 -2.41 -16.58 31.44
CA ALA A 214 -2.34 -17.47 32.61
C ALA A 214 -1.46 -16.90 33.73
N MET A 215 -0.40 -16.15 33.40
CA MET A 215 0.46 -15.49 34.39
C MET A 215 -0.17 -14.24 35.00
N SER A 216 -0.86 -13.42 34.20
CA SER A 216 -1.44 -12.15 34.66
C SER A 216 -2.83 -12.28 35.26
N GLY A 217 -3.56 -13.36 34.96
CA GLY A 217 -4.98 -13.51 35.29
C GLY A 217 -5.93 -12.65 34.42
N THR A 218 -5.41 -11.97 33.40
CA THR A 218 -6.18 -11.10 32.49
C THR A 218 -5.81 -11.40 31.03
N LEU A 219 -6.77 -11.29 30.10
CA LEU A 219 -6.51 -11.56 28.69
C LEU A 219 -5.47 -10.59 28.13
N LEU A 220 -4.28 -11.10 27.81
CA LEU A 220 -3.19 -10.34 27.21
C LEU A 220 -2.83 -10.93 25.84
N PRO A 221 -3.42 -10.41 24.74
CA PRO A 221 -3.08 -10.83 23.40
C PRO A 221 -1.62 -10.57 23.08
N VAL A 222 -0.93 -11.62 22.63
CA VAL A 222 0.44 -11.55 22.13
C VAL A 222 0.46 -12.05 20.70
N GLY A 223 1.20 -11.39 19.84
CA GLY A 223 1.35 -11.84 18.46
C GLY A 223 2.56 -11.21 17.80
N ARG A 224 3.09 -11.91 16.79
CA ARG A 224 4.32 -11.55 16.08
C ARG A 224 4.28 -10.17 15.41
N VAL A 225 3.10 -9.61 15.16
CA VAL A 225 2.92 -8.26 14.58
C VAL A 225 2.44 -7.26 15.62
N GLN A 226 1.34 -7.56 16.32
CA GLN A 226 0.75 -6.62 17.29
C GLN A 226 1.70 -6.25 18.44
N THR A 227 2.50 -7.21 18.92
CA THR A 227 3.35 -7.00 20.10
C THR A 227 4.56 -6.11 19.76
N PRO A 228 5.30 -6.33 18.65
CA PRO A 228 6.31 -5.36 18.21
C PRO A 228 5.72 -3.98 17.91
N THR A 229 4.52 -3.88 17.33
CA THR A 229 3.87 -2.57 17.14
C THR A 229 3.59 -1.85 18.45
N LEU A 230 3.14 -2.58 19.49
CA LEU A 230 2.99 -2.02 20.83
C LEU A 230 4.34 -1.64 21.45
N ALA A 231 5.39 -2.44 21.24
CA ALA A 231 6.72 -2.16 21.74
C ALA A 231 7.25 -0.81 21.22
N LEU A 232 7.06 -0.49 19.93
CA LEU A 232 7.43 0.82 19.35
C LEU A 232 6.77 1.98 20.11
N LEU A 233 5.49 1.84 20.48
CA LEU A 233 4.78 2.87 21.24
C LEU A 233 5.34 2.99 22.66
N VAL A 234 5.57 1.86 23.33
CA VAL A 234 6.12 1.83 24.70
C VAL A 234 7.52 2.43 24.75
N GLU A 235 8.38 2.07 23.80
CA GLU A 235 9.73 2.63 23.67
C GLU A 235 9.70 4.14 23.43
N ARG A 236 8.78 4.62 22.57
CA ARG A 236 8.59 6.05 22.35
C ARG A 236 8.17 6.77 23.63
N GLU A 237 7.20 6.23 24.39
CA GLU A 237 6.78 6.86 25.64
C GLU A 237 7.88 6.81 26.71
N ARG A 238 8.67 5.73 26.79
CA ARG A 238 9.84 5.68 27.66
C ARG A 238 10.88 6.74 27.29
N ALA A 239 11.16 6.91 26.00
CA ALA A 239 12.08 7.94 25.52
C ALA A 239 11.57 9.37 25.83
N ILE A 240 10.27 9.61 25.73
CA ILE A 240 9.64 10.89 26.11
C ILE A 240 9.74 11.10 27.62
N ALA A 241 9.45 10.08 28.43
CA ALA A 241 9.48 10.18 29.89
C ALA A 241 10.90 10.37 30.46
N ALA A 242 11.91 9.77 29.82
CA ALA A 242 13.31 9.92 30.19
C ALA A 242 13.97 11.18 29.61
N PHE A 243 13.27 11.92 28.76
CA PHE A 243 13.83 13.09 28.09
C PHE A 243 14.02 14.25 29.08
N VAL A 244 15.25 14.76 29.14
CA VAL A 244 15.60 15.98 29.88
C VAL A 244 15.79 17.09 28.86
N SER A 245 15.02 18.17 29.01
CA SER A 245 15.10 19.33 28.14
C SER A 245 16.34 20.16 28.46
N HIS A 246 17.14 20.48 27.44
CA HIS A 246 18.28 21.36 27.53
C HIS A 246 17.98 22.68 26.80
N PRO A 247 18.20 23.85 27.43
CA PRO A 247 18.10 25.13 26.76
C PRO A 247 19.24 25.27 25.74
N PHE A 248 18.96 25.99 24.67
CA PHE A 248 19.93 26.44 23.69
C PHE A 248 19.50 27.79 23.16
N TRP A 249 20.45 28.55 22.63
CA TRP A 249 20.22 29.87 22.07
C TRP A 249 20.53 29.87 20.58
N GLN A 250 19.77 30.66 19.84
CA GLN A 250 20.00 30.91 18.43
C GLN A 250 20.19 32.41 18.24
N VAL A 251 21.17 32.79 17.42
CA VAL A 251 21.41 34.19 17.08
C VAL A 251 20.94 34.41 15.65
N GLU A 252 19.95 35.27 15.46
CA GLU A 252 19.49 35.70 14.14
C GLU A 252 19.91 37.14 13.90
N ALA A 253 20.46 37.42 12.72
CA ALA A 253 20.87 38.75 12.30
C ALA A 253 20.07 39.17 11.07
N ALA A 254 19.62 40.43 11.09
CA ALA A 254 19.08 41.12 9.93
C ALA A 254 20.22 41.85 9.22
N PHE A 255 20.33 41.64 7.92
CA PHE A 255 21.35 42.22 7.05
C PHE A 255 20.71 43.21 6.09
N ALA A 256 21.40 44.32 5.83
CA ALA A 256 21.09 45.24 4.74
C ALA A 256 22.19 45.15 3.67
N ALA A 257 21.80 44.86 2.42
CA ALA A 257 22.72 44.80 1.28
C ALA A 257 21.97 45.08 -0.03
N GLY A 258 22.58 45.85 -0.93
CA GLY A 258 21.98 46.14 -2.24
C GLY A 258 20.64 46.90 -2.19
N GLY A 259 20.31 47.55 -1.07
CA GLY A 259 19.01 48.20 -0.86
C GLY A 259 17.90 47.26 -0.37
N GLU A 260 18.20 45.98 -0.17
CA GLU A 260 17.28 44.99 0.37
C GLU A 260 17.69 44.52 1.76
N THR A 261 16.77 43.87 2.46
CA THR A 261 17.02 43.28 3.79
C THR A 261 16.67 41.81 3.81
N TYR A 262 17.47 41.02 4.51
CA TYR A 262 17.23 39.59 4.72
C TYR A 262 17.70 39.16 6.11
N ARG A 263 17.29 37.97 6.54
CA ARG A 263 17.65 37.41 7.85
C ARG A 263 18.45 36.14 7.67
N GLY A 264 19.48 35.99 8.48
CA GLY A 264 20.27 34.77 8.56
C GLY A 264 20.46 34.35 10.00
N ARG A 265 20.55 33.04 10.22
CA ARG A 265 20.83 32.46 11.53
C ARG A 265 22.30 32.11 11.63
N TRP A 266 22.90 32.40 12.77
CA TRP A 266 24.26 32.00 13.08
C TRP A 266 24.41 30.49 12.96
N VAL A 267 25.54 30.04 12.38
CA VAL A 267 25.85 28.63 12.22
C VAL A 267 27.33 28.38 12.50
N ASP A 268 27.60 27.26 13.16
CA ASP A 268 28.92 26.62 13.19
C ASP A 268 28.82 25.29 12.44
N GLU A 269 29.48 25.24 11.28
CA GLU A 269 29.27 24.21 10.25
C GLU A 269 27.78 24.06 9.86
N ASP A 270 27.09 23.07 10.41
CA ASP A 270 25.68 22.77 10.18
C ASP A 270 24.81 22.88 11.44
N ASP A 271 25.39 23.19 12.60
CA ASP A 271 24.65 23.40 13.85
C ASP A 271 24.36 24.89 14.07
N ASP A 272 23.10 25.22 14.31
CA ASP A 272 22.61 26.58 14.55
C ASP A 272 22.31 26.85 16.03
N ARG A 273 22.78 25.96 16.92
CA ARG A 273 22.52 26.01 18.37
C ARG A 273 23.77 26.36 19.16
N LEU A 274 23.60 27.29 20.09
CA LEU A 274 24.57 27.63 21.12
C LEU A 274 24.08 27.10 22.46
N TRP A 275 24.94 26.43 23.22
CA TRP A 275 24.58 25.84 24.51
C TRP A 275 24.89 26.75 25.72
N SER A 276 25.30 28.00 25.45
CA SER A 276 25.56 29.04 26.45
C SER A 276 24.92 30.35 26.01
N GLU A 277 24.16 30.96 26.92
CA GLU A 277 23.58 32.29 26.72
C GLU A 277 24.67 33.34 26.53
N GLU A 278 25.73 33.25 27.33
CA GLU A 278 26.84 34.18 27.30
C GLU A 278 27.54 34.19 25.94
N ALA A 279 27.72 33.00 25.33
CA ALA A 279 28.27 32.86 23.99
C ALA A 279 27.36 33.52 22.94
N ALA A 280 26.05 33.28 23.00
CA ALA A 280 25.08 33.91 22.10
C ALA A 280 25.04 35.43 22.24
N LEU A 281 25.05 35.95 23.48
CA LEU A 281 25.11 37.38 23.76
C LEU A 281 26.46 38.01 23.36
N ALA A 282 27.56 37.25 23.39
CA ALA A 282 28.87 37.71 22.92
C ALA A 282 28.90 37.84 21.39
N ILE A 283 28.35 36.87 20.66
CA ILE A 283 28.19 36.93 19.20
C ILE A 283 27.29 38.12 18.85
N ALA A 284 26.13 38.25 19.49
CA ALA A 284 25.20 39.34 19.21
C ALA A 284 25.82 40.72 19.39
N ARG A 285 26.59 40.93 20.48
CA ARG A 285 27.33 42.18 20.71
C ARG A 285 28.44 42.43 19.69
N ARG A 286 29.13 41.39 19.22
CA ARG A 286 30.21 41.50 18.23
C ARG A 286 29.70 41.87 16.83
N VAL A 287 28.53 41.35 16.46
CA VAL A 287 27.99 41.53 15.09
C VAL A 287 27.02 42.71 14.97
N GLN A 288 26.40 43.18 16.06
CA GLN A 288 25.45 44.31 16.02
C GLN A 288 26.07 45.57 15.43
N GLY A 289 25.51 46.07 14.30
CA GLY A 289 25.99 47.27 13.61
C GLY A 289 27.31 47.10 12.86
N SER A 290 27.89 45.89 12.87
CA SER A 290 29.15 45.58 12.19
C SER A 290 28.95 45.42 10.69
N ALA A 291 30.01 45.72 9.93
CA ALA A 291 30.09 45.40 8.52
C ALA A 291 30.50 43.94 8.33
N GLY A 292 30.05 43.34 7.24
CA GLY A 292 30.44 42.01 6.81
C GLY A 292 30.40 41.87 5.31
N GLU A 293 30.46 40.64 4.83
CA GLU A 293 30.35 40.32 3.41
C GLU A 293 29.56 39.05 3.17
N VAL A 294 29.01 38.93 1.97
CA VAL A 294 28.48 37.66 1.47
C VAL A 294 29.68 36.76 1.13
N GLU A 295 29.89 35.69 1.90
CA GLU A 295 30.97 34.73 1.64
C GLU A 295 30.60 33.78 0.48
N GLY A 296 29.32 33.43 0.35
CA GLY A 296 28.87 32.47 -0.65
C GLY A 296 27.38 32.53 -0.93
N VAL A 297 27.01 32.22 -2.16
CA VAL A 297 25.62 32.06 -2.61
C VAL A 297 25.53 30.76 -3.38
N ASP A 298 24.72 29.82 -2.89
CA ASP A 298 24.40 28.57 -3.58
C ASP A 298 22.94 28.61 -4.06
N ARG A 299 22.71 28.16 -5.30
CA ARG A 299 21.37 28.02 -5.88
C ARG A 299 21.22 26.62 -6.43
N THR A 300 20.41 25.83 -5.76
CA THR A 300 20.15 24.45 -6.16
C THR A 300 18.73 24.34 -6.71
N ARG A 301 18.61 23.95 -7.99
CA ARG A 301 17.33 23.60 -8.62
C ARG A 301 17.04 22.13 -8.48
N ARG A 302 15.80 21.80 -8.09
CA ARG A 302 15.33 20.43 -7.93
C ARG A 302 13.99 20.22 -8.62
N ALA A 303 13.97 19.29 -9.58
CA ALA A 303 12.74 18.78 -10.17
C ALA A 303 12.20 17.62 -9.32
N GLN A 304 11.08 17.84 -8.66
CA GLN A 304 10.38 16.83 -7.87
C GLN A 304 9.28 16.18 -8.73
N PRO A 305 9.45 14.91 -9.14
CA PRO A 305 8.41 14.20 -9.87
C PRO A 305 7.18 13.95 -8.96
N PRO A 306 5.99 13.72 -9.55
CA PRO A 306 4.79 13.37 -8.77
C PRO A 306 5.05 12.16 -7.85
N TYR A 307 4.37 12.08 -6.69
CA TYR A 307 4.33 10.80 -5.96
C TYR A 307 3.65 9.77 -6.86
N LEU A 308 3.97 8.50 -6.60
CA LEU A 308 3.35 7.38 -7.28
C LEU A 308 1.85 7.34 -7.00
N LEU A 309 1.15 6.48 -7.75
CA LEU A 309 -0.25 6.17 -7.45
C LEU A 309 -0.35 5.56 -6.06
N PRO A 310 -1.46 5.79 -5.35
CA PRO A 310 -1.53 5.40 -3.96
C PRO A 310 -1.80 3.90 -3.81
N ASP A 311 -1.13 3.30 -2.83
CA ASP A 311 -1.57 2.05 -2.21
C ASP A 311 -2.45 2.35 -0.99
N LEU A 312 -2.87 1.32 -0.25
CA LEU A 312 -3.71 1.53 0.94
C LEU A 312 -3.00 2.37 2.01
N THR A 313 -1.72 2.11 2.28
CA THR A 313 -0.98 2.78 3.35
C THR A 313 -0.78 4.25 3.01
N ASP A 314 -0.45 4.57 1.76
CA ASP A 314 -0.32 5.95 1.27
C ASP A 314 -1.63 6.72 1.48
N LEU A 315 -2.79 6.13 1.12
CA LEU A 315 -4.10 6.75 1.38
C LEU A 315 -4.36 6.96 2.88
N GLN A 316 -4.09 5.94 3.70
CA GLN A 316 -4.29 6.02 5.15
C GLN A 316 -3.44 7.13 5.76
N ARG A 317 -2.17 7.25 5.35
CA ARG A 317 -1.25 8.29 5.83
C ARG A 317 -1.68 9.68 5.37
N GLU A 318 -2.05 9.85 4.10
CA GLU A 318 -2.51 11.14 3.57
C GLU A 318 -3.78 11.62 4.29
N LEU A 319 -4.79 10.75 4.42
CA LEU A 319 -6.06 11.10 5.06
C LEU A 319 -5.97 11.24 6.57
N ASN A 320 -5.02 10.54 7.22
CA ASN A 320 -4.72 10.79 8.62
C ASN A 320 -4.12 12.19 8.80
N ARG A 321 -3.12 12.57 7.99
CA ARG A 321 -2.47 13.89 8.07
C ARG A 321 -3.43 15.04 7.72
N THR A 322 -4.24 14.87 6.69
CA THR A 322 -5.06 15.97 6.13
C THR A 322 -6.47 16.04 6.71
N ARG A 323 -7.00 14.93 7.26
CA ARG A 323 -8.39 14.83 7.74
C ARG A 323 -8.52 14.17 9.12
N GLY A 324 -7.43 13.72 9.74
CA GLY A 324 -7.48 13.01 11.03
C GLY A 324 -8.15 11.64 10.96
N PHE A 325 -8.30 11.04 9.78
CA PHE A 325 -8.93 9.72 9.66
C PHE A 325 -8.04 8.62 10.24
N SER A 326 -8.65 7.67 10.94
CA SER A 326 -7.96 6.42 11.29
C SER A 326 -7.78 5.54 10.06
N ALA A 327 -6.78 4.66 10.11
CA ALA A 327 -6.48 3.68 9.08
C ALA A 327 -7.71 2.81 8.76
N ALA A 328 -8.45 2.40 9.79
CA ALA A 328 -9.68 1.60 9.68
C ALA A 328 -10.81 2.38 8.99
N LYS A 329 -10.98 3.67 9.31
CA LYS A 329 -11.98 4.53 8.67
C LYS A 329 -11.70 4.70 7.18
N THR A 330 -10.45 4.99 6.81
CA THR A 330 -10.04 5.10 5.41
C THR A 330 -10.28 3.81 4.64
N LEU A 331 -9.90 2.65 5.19
CA LEU A 331 -10.15 1.36 4.55
C LEU A 331 -11.64 1.09 4.35
N LYS A 332 -12.47 1.37 5.36
CA LYS A 332 -13.92 1.19 5.26
C LYS A 332 -14.50 2.01 4.11
N LEU A 333 -14.17 3.30 4.05
CA LEU A 333 -14.67 4.21 3.01
C LEU A 333 -14.17 3.82 1.61
N ALA A 334 -12.90 3.44 1.48
CA ALA A 334 -12.35 2.94 0.23
C ALA A 334 -13.04 1.64 -0.22
N GLN A 335 -13.33 0.72 0.71
CA GLN A 335 -14.10 -0.50 0.40
C GLN A 335 -15.51 -0.18 -0.08
N GLU A 336 -16.20 0.79 0.53
CA GLU A 336 -17.50 1.24 0.03
C GLU A 336 -17.41 1.82 -1.39
N LEU A 337 -16.38 2.64 -1.68
CA LEU A 337 -16.14 3.18 -3.02
C LEU A 337 -15.89 2.09 -4.06
N TYR A 338 -15.23 0.99 -3.68
CA TYR A 338 -14.94 -0.14 -4.56
C TYR A 338 -16.13 -1.10 -4.73
N GLU A 339 -16.77 -1.52 -3.63
CA GLU A 339 -17.77 -2.58 -3.65
C GLU A 339 -19.16 -2.07 -4.03
N ARG A 340 -19.61 -0.98 -3.40
CA ARG A 340 -20.95 -0.42 -3.59
C ARG A 340 -20.96 0.56 -4.76
N ASP A 341 -20.04 1.54 -4.72
CA ASP A 341 -20.11 2.67 -5.65
C ASP A 341 -19.42 2.37 -6.99
N LYS A 342 -18.49 1.38 -7.02
CA LYS A 342 -17.71 0.99 -8.20
C LYS A 342 -16.94 2.15 -8.81
N LEU A 343 -16.41 3.04 -7.97
CA LEU A 343 -15.73 4.27 -8.38
C LEU A 343 -14.21 4.15 -8.36
N ILE A 344 -13.66 3.24 -7.57
CA ILE A 344 -12.21 2.99 -7.48
C ILE A 344 -11.90 1.52 -7.71
N THR A 345 -10.64 1.20 -7.98
CA THR A 345 -10.12 -0.16 -8.04
C THR A 345 -9.88 -0.73 -6.64
N TYR A 346 -9.52 -2.01 -6.55
CA TYR A 346 -9.46 -2.73 -5.28
C TYR A 346 -8.51 -2.04 -4.27
N PRO A 347 -9.00 -1.61 -3.10
CA PRO A 347 -8.25 -0.71 -2.23
C PRO A 347 -7.29 -1.43 -1.28
N ARG A 348 -7.36 -2.76 -1.14
CA ARG A 348 -6.42 -3.54 -0.29
C ARG A 348 -5.22 -4.00 -1.11
N THR A 349 -4.52 -3.03 -1.67
CA THR A 349 -3.31 -3.22 -2.45
C THR A 349 -2.13 -2.60 -1.74
N GLY A 350 -0.95 -3.22 -1.89
CA GLY A 350 0.34 -2.64 -1.50
C GLY A 350 1.17 -2.19 -2.71
N SER A 351 0.55 -2.12 -3.90
CA SER A 351 1.20 -1.69 -5.14
C SER A 351 0.91 -0.22 -5.43
N ARG A 352 1.89 0.45 -6.02
CA ARG A 352 1.83 1.85 -6.46
C ARG A 352 2.02 2.00 -7.97
N HIS A 353 1.91 0.87 -8.67
CA HIS A 353 2.15 0.73 -10.11
C HIS A 353 0.93 0.12 -10.81
N LEU A 354 0.82 0.37 -12.11
CA LEU A 354 -0.17 -0.22 -12.98
C LEU A 354 0.49 -1.16 -14.01
N PRO A 355 -0.18 -2.26 -14.38
CA PRO A 355 0.23 -3.08 -15.50
C PRO A 355 -0.08 -2.38 -16.86
N PRO A 356 0.65 -2.70 -17.94
CA PRO A 356 0.46 -2.08 -19.25
C PRO A 356 -0.93 -2.28 -19.88
N ASP A 357 -1.65 -3.36 -19.56
CA ASP A 357 -3.00 -3.65 -20.07
C ASP A 357 -4.04 -2.60 -19.65
N LEU A 358 -3.76 -1.84 -18.59
CA LEU A 358 -4.64 -0.76 -18.15
C LEU A 358 -4.46 0.54 -18.94
N ILE A 359 -3.39 0.71 -19.74
CA ILE A 359 -3.13 1.94 -20.49
C ILE A 359 -4.34 2.41 -21.34
N PRO A 360 -5.01 1.53 -22.12
CA PRO A 360 -6.18 1.93 -22.92
C PRO A 360 -7.37 2.41 -22.08
N THR A 361 -7.39 2.12 -20.78
CA THR A 361 -8.46 2.56 -19.88
C THR A 361 -8.23 3.95 -19.29
N LEU A 362 -6.97 4.39 -19.19
CA LEU A 362 -6.60 5.62 -18.47
C LEU A 362 -7.24 6.87 -19.09
N GLY A 363 -7.29 6.96 -20.42
CA GLY A 363 -7.97 8.06 -21.11
C GLY A 363 -9.46 8.15 -20.77
N ARG A 364 -10.14 7.00 -20.62
CA ARG A 364 -11.55 6.96 -20.20
C ARG A 364 -11.74 7.34 -18.74
N VAL A 365 -10.79 6.98 -17.87
CA VAL A 365 -10.79 7.44 -16.47
C VAL A 365 -10.64 8.95 -16.40
N LEU A 366 -9.71 9.54 -17.16
CA LEU A 366 -9.53 10.99 -17.25
C LEU A 366 -10.78 11.68 -17.80
N ALA A 367 -11.42 11.14 -18.84
CA ALA A 367 -12.68 11.67 -19.37
C ALA A 367 -13.81 11.63 -18.33
N ALA A 368 -13.91 10.57 -17.53
CA ALA A 368 -14.90 10.47 -16.46
C ALA A 368 -14.67 11.50 -15.34
N ILE A 369 -13.40 11.77 -15.01
CA ILE A 369 -13.01 12.82 -14.05
C ILE A 369 -13.33 14.21 -14.62
N ALA A 370 -12.98 14.47 -15.89
CA ALA A 370 -13.26 15.73 -16.57
C ALA A 370 -14.76 16.05 -16.61
N ALA A 371 -15.61 15.04 -16.82
CA ALA A 371 -17.07 15.18 -16.82
C ALA A 371 -17.71 15.35 -15.41
N SER A 372 -16.90 15.38 -14.36
CA SER A 372 -17.33 15.48 -12.96
C SER A 372 -16.79 16.77 -12.34
N GLU A 373 -17.47 17.89 -12.60
CA GLU A 373 -17.07 19.23 -12.14
C GLU A 373 -16.85 19.29 -10.62
N GLY A 374 -15.81 20.00 -10.17
CA GLY A 374 -15.48 20.13 -8.74
C GLY A 374 -14.59 19.03 -8.17
N LEU A 375 -14.22 18.00 -8.95
CA LEU A 375 -13.13 17.11 -8.58
C LEU A 375 -11.76 17.81 -8.73
N PRO A 376 -10.78 17.51 -7.85
CA PRO A 376 -9.43 18.04 -8.00
C PRO A 376 -8.81 17.53 -9.31
N GLY A 377 -8.28 18.45 -10.12
CA GLY A 377 -7.66 18.09 -11.39
C GLY A 377 -8.62 17.90 -12.56
N ALA A 378 -9.91 18.27 -12.44
CA ALA A 378 -10.90 18.05 -13.50
C ALA A 378 -10.55 18.80 -14.81
N ARG A 379 -9.97 20.01 -14.71
CA ARG A 379 -9.56 20.81 -15.88
C ARG A 379 -8.36 20.17 -16.59
N GLU A 380 -7.38 19.75 -15.81
CA GLU A 380 -6.19 19.04 -16.28
C GLU A 380 -6.58 17.70 -16.91
N ALA A 381 -7.52 16.97 -16.30
CA ALA A 381 -8.05 15.72 -16.84
C ALA A 381 -8.75 15.94 -18.19
N ALA A 382 -9.46 17.06 -18.38
CA ALA A 382 -10.07 17.39 -19.67
C ALA A 382 -9.02 17.52 -20.77
N VAL A 383 -7.96 18.30 -20.52
CA VAL A 383 -6.83 18.47 -21.45
C VAL A 383 -6.15 17.13 -21.74
N LEU A 384 -5.84 16.35 -20.70
CA LEU A 384 -5.18 15.04 -20.84
C LEU A 384 -6.05 14.03 -21.59
N SER A 385 -7.37 14.03 -21.37
CA SER A 385 -8.29 13.09 -22.04
C SER A 385 -8.45 13.36 -23.54
N ALA A 386 -8.23 14.60 -23.97
CA ALA A 386 -8.24 15.00 -25.38
C ALA A 386 -6.87 14.85 -26.06
N ALA A 387 -5.81 14.58 -25.29
CA ALA A 387 -4.46 14.44 -25.84
C ALA A 387 -4.33 13.14 -26.68
N PRO A 388 -3.60 13.17 -27.81
CA PRO A 388 -3.41 11.99 -28.64
C PRO A 388 -2.60 10.89 -27.94
N ARG A 389 -1.75 11.25 -26.98
CA ARG A 389 -0.97 10.34 -26.13
C ARG A 389 -0.85 10.89 -24.72
N LEU A 390 -0.98 10.02 -23.73
CA LEU A 390 -0.77 10.37 -22.32
C LEU A 390 0.73 10.38 -21.98
N PRO A 391 1.19 11.32 -21.13
CA PRO A 391 2.57 11.39 -20.67
C PRO A 391 2.86 10.30 -19.62
N LEU A 392 2.91 9.04 -20.07
CA LEU A 392 3.17 7.89 -19.21
C LEU A 392 4.65 7.74 -18.92
N SER A 393 4.97 7.35 -17.69
CA SER A 393 6.34 7.03 -17.28
C SER A 393 6.42 5.59 -16.74
N GLY A 394 7.59 4.95 -16.92
CA GLY A 394 7.89 3.65 -16.31
C GLY A 394 7.91 3.68 -14.77
N ARG A 395 7.81 4.87 -14.15
CA ARG A 395 7.55 4.99 -12.71
C ARG A 395 6.16 4.51 -12.34
N ILE A 396 5.18 4.69 -13.22
CA ILE A 396 3.78 4.34 -12.96
C ILE A 396 3.41 3.02 -13.64
N ILE A 397 3.86 2.81 -14.87
CA ILE A 397 3.61 1.56 -15.61
C ILE A 397 4.81 0.64 -15.46
N ASP A 398 4.72 -0.37 -14.57
CA ASP A 398 5.75 -1.40 -14.37
C ASP A 398 5.14 -2.68 -13.80
N ASP A 399 4.84 -3.64 -14.67
CA ASP A 399 4.20 -4.92 -14.31
C ASP A 399 5.00 -5.70 -13.26
N ARG A 400 6.34 -5.59 -13.30
CA ARG A 400 7.23 -6.28 -12.36
C ARG A 400 7.12 -5.76 -10.92
N LYS A 401 6.58 -4.55 -10.75
CA LYS A 401 6.36 -3.92 -9.44
C LYS A 401 4.90 -3.97 -9.01
N VAL A 402 4.02 -4.55 -9.82
CA VAL A 402 2.66 -4.89 -9.43
C VAL A 402 2.75 -6.08 -8.47
N LYS A 403 2.10 -5.96 -7.32
CA LYS A 403 1.98 -7.04 -6.33
C LYS A 403 0.72 -7.85 -6.64
N ASP A 404 0.08 -8.42 -5.62
CA ASP A 404 -1.18 -9.16 -5.74
C ASP A 404 -2.30 -8.37 -6.47
N HIS A 405 -2.24 -7.03 -6.37
CA HIS A 405 -3.11 -6.08 -7.05
C HIS A 405 -2.30 -4.88 -7.55
N HIS A 406 -2.83 -4.13 -8.51
CA HIS A 406 -2.25 -2.85 -8.96
C HIS A 406 -2.64 -1.69 -8.02
N ALA A 407 -2.18 -0.46 -8.31
CA ALA A 407 -2.48 0.71 -7.48
C ALA A 407 -3.96 1.10 -7.43
N VAL A 408 -4.36 1.84 -6.39
CA VAL A 408 -5.73 2.35 -6.25
C VAL A 408 -5.93 3.54 -7.19
N ILE A 409 -6.80 3.39 -8.18
CA ILE A 409 -7.15 4.43 -9.15
C ILE A 409 -8.67 4.56 -9.30
N PRO A 410 -9.18 5.70 -9.80
CA PRO A 410 -10.57 5.81 -10.19
C PRO A 410 -10.89 4.87 -11.37
N THR A 411 -12.15 4.47 -11.48
CA THR A 411 -12.66 3.70 -12.63
C THR A 411 -13.20 4.63 -13.72
N PRO A 412 -13.47 4.14 -14.95
CA PRO A 412 -14.13 4.92 -16.00
C PRO A 412 -15.59 5.30 -15.70
N LYS A 413 -16.13 4.96 -14.53
CA LYS A 413 -17.49 5.31 -14.13
C LYS A 413 -17.55 6.77 -13.72
N ARG A 414 -18.48 7.53 -14.31
CA ARG A 414 -18.75 8.91 -13.88
C ARG A 414 -19.22 8.94 -12.43
N ALA A 415 -18.63 9.83 -11.65
CA ALA A 415 -18.89 9.95 -10.22
C ALA A 415 -20.20 10.73 -9.96
N PRO A 416 -21.17 10.17 -9.21
CA PRO A 416 -22.35 10.94 -8.78
C PRO A 416 -21.96 11.86 -7.61
N LEU A 417 -21.62 13.10 -7.93
CA LEU A 417 -21.01 14.05 -6.99
C LEU A 417 -21.86 14.33 -5.74
N ASP A 418 -23.20 14.32 -5.87
CA ASP A 418 -24.11 14.49 -4.73
C ASP A 418 -23.96 13.37 -3.69
N GLY A 419 -23.66 12.15 -4.12
CA GLY A 419 -23.41 10.99 -3.26
C GLY A 419 -21.98 10.90 -2.71
N LEU A 420 -21.12 11.87 -3.04
CA LEU A 420 -19.70 11.95 -2.67
C LEU A 420 -19.41 13.19 -1.80
N ARG A 421 -20.37 13.62 -0.99
CA ARG A 421 -20.14 14.64 0.05
C ARG A 421 -19.52 14.00 1.31
N GLY A 422 -18.81 14.81 2.10
CA GLY A 422 -18.21 14.38 3.37
C GLY A 422 -17.01 13.45 3.22
N ASP A 423 -16.82 12.58 4.21
CA ASP A 423 -15.58 11.79 4.36
C ASP A 423 -15.31 10.84 3.20
N LYS A 424 -16.35 10.18 2.68
CA LYS A 424 -16.23 9.30 1.52
C LYS A 424 -15.77 10.07 0.27
N GLY A 425 -16.28 11.29 0.10
CA GLY A 425 -15.83 12.23 -0.91
C GLY A 425 -14.37 12.60 -0.78
N ALA A 426 -13.91 12.88 0.44
CA ALA A 426 -12.51 13.19 0.71
C ALA A 426 -11.56 12.05 0.31
N VAL A 427 -11.94 10.79 0.58
CA VAL A 427 -11.16 9.61 0.14
C VAL A 427 -11.10 9.54 -1.39
N TYR A 428 -12.25 9.68 -2.06
CA TYR A 428 -12.29 9.64 -3.53
C TYR A 428 -11.48 10.78 -4.17
N GLN A 429 -11.60 12.00 -3.64
CA GLN A 429 -10.85 13.16 -4.12
C GLN A 429 -9.34 13.01 -3.93
N ALA A 430 -8.87 12.39 -2.84
CA ALA A 430 -7.44 12.09 -2.67
C ALA A 430 -6.93 11.13 -3.75
N ILE A 431 -7.70 10.06 -4.05
CA ILE A 431 -7.37 9.10 -5.11
C ILE A 431 -7.37 9.79 -6.49
N VAL A 432 -8.39 10.59 -6.80
CA VAL A 432 -8.49 11.35 -8.06
C VAL A 432 -7.34 12.34 -8.20
N ARG A 433 -7.06 13.14 -7.17
CA ARG A 433 -5.93 14.08 -7.16
C ARG A 433 -4.64 13.35 -7.46
N ARG A 434 -4.41 12.20 -6.83
CA ARG A 434 -3.17 11.46 -7.03
C ARG A 434 -3.07 10.80 -8.40
N PHE A 435 -4.19 10.33 -8.94
CA PHE A 435 -4.28 9.85 -10.30
C PHE A 435 -4.00 10.94 -11.34
N VAL A 436 -4.60 12.13 -11.25
CA VAL A 436 -4.36 13.20 -12.24
C VAL A 436 -2.91 13.70 -12.13
N ALA A 437 -2.39 13.86 -10.91
CA ALA A 437 -1.05 14.37 -10.66
C ALA A 437 0.07 13.57 -11.33
N VAL A 438 -0.08 12.25 -11.53
CA VAL A 438 0.99 11.44 -12.15
C VAL A 438 1.22 11.73 -13.63
N PHE A 439 0.27 12.42 -14.28
CA PHE A 439 0.38 12.84 -15.68
C PHE A 439 0.88 14.29 -15.82
N LEU A 440 1.08 15.00 -14.70
CA LEU A 440 1.52 16.39 -14.71
C LEU A 440 3.05 16.48 -14.63
N PRO A 441 3.64 17.60 -15.11
CA PRO A 441 5.08 17.85 -14.98
C PRO A 441 5.57 17.82 -13.54
N ALA A 442 6.88 17.61 -13.38
CA ALA A 442 7.54 17.74 -12.09
C ALA A 442 7.34 19.16 -11.53
N CYS A 443 7.29 19.27 -10.19
CA CYS A 443 7.40 20.56 -9.54
C CYS A 443 8.88 20.97 -9.52
N VAL A 444 9.21 22.14 -10.06
CA VAL A 444 10.57 22.68 -10.06
C VAL A 444 10.67 23.71 -8.94
N THR A 445 11.61 23.47 -8.03
CA THR A 445 11.91 24.36 -6.90
C THR A 445 13.35 24.83 -7.01
N GLU A 446 13.62 26.03 -6.53
CA GLU A 446 14.97 26.57 -6.35
C GLU A 446 15.17 26.86 -4.86
N THR A 447 16.25 26.33 -4.30
CA THR A 447 16.68 26.65 -2.93
C THR A 447 17.91 27.53 -3.03
N THR A 448 17.80 28.74 -2.47
CA THR A 448 18.89 29.71 -2.38
C THR A 448 19.43 29.68 -0.97
N ARG A 449 20.75 29.51 -0.83
CA ARG A 449 21.47 29.61 0.44
C ARG A 449 22.50 30.71 0.35
N ILE A 450 22.46 31.63 1.31
CA ILE A 450 23.42 32.73 1.43
C ILE A 450 24.19 32.52 2.73
N LEU A 451 25.52 32.48 2.63
CA LEU A 451 26.43 32.49 3.76
C LEU A 451 27.01 33.90 3.90
N THR A 452 26.79 34.51 5.06
CA THR A 452 27.20 35.88 5.36
C THR A 452 28.20 35.87 6.52
N GLY A 453 29.38 36.44 6.28
CA GLY A 453 30.47 36.54 7.25
C GLY A 453 30.48 37.91 7.93
N VAL A 454 30.52 37.93 9.27
CA VAL A 454 30.62 39.16 10.07
C VAL A 454 31.56 38.95 11.25
N GLY A 455 32.70 39.65 11.28
CA GLY A 455 33.60 39.63 12.44
C GLY A 455 34.11 38.24 12.85
N GLY A 456 34.22 37.31 11.88
CA GLY A 456 34.61 35.91 12.10
C GLY A 456 33.44 34.95 12.37
N ASP A 457 32.22 35.45 12.54
CA ASP A 457 31.01 34.64 12.63
C ASP A 457 30.34 34.45 11.26
N ARG A 458 29.61 33.35 11.12
CA ARG A 458 28.89 33.01 9.89
C ARG A 458 27.40 32.88 10.13
N PHE A 459 26.63 33.39 9.19
CA PHE A 459 25.17 33.34 9.21
C PHE A 459 24.65 32.71 7.92
N ARG A 460 23.73 31.75 8.04
CA ARG A 460 23.07 31.09 6.92
C ARG A 460 21.64 31.62 6.77
N SER A 461 21.34 32.06 5.56
CA SER A 461 19.98 32.39 5.12
C SER A 461 19.57 31.36 4.07
N GLU A 462 18.37 30.77 4.18
CA GLU A 462 17.84 29.80 3.23
C GLU A 462 16.41 30.16 2.87
N ALA A 463 16.08 30.14 1.58
CA ALA A 463 14.70 30.20 1.12
C ALA A 463 14.50 29.23 -0.05
N GLN A 464 13.34 28.60 -0.09
CA GLN A 464 12.93 27.74 -1.19
C GLN A 464 11.71 28.35 -1.90
N VAL A 465 11.85 28.55 -3.21
CA VAL A 465 10.77 29.06 -4.07
C VAL A 465 10.34 28.02 -5.10
N VAL A 466 9.04 28.03 -5.43
CA VAL A 466 8.48 27.22 -6.51
C VAL A 466 8.62 27.99 -7.82
N LEU A 467 9.47 27.50 -8.73
CA LEU A 467 9.61 28.06 -10.08
C LEU A 467 8.50 27.57 -11.00
N GLU A 468 8.23 26.27 -10.95
CA GLU A 468 7.16 25.62 -11.72
C GLU A 468 6.36 24.72 -10.77
N PRO A 469 5.06 24.99 -10.54
CA PRO A 469 4.28 24.20 -9.59
C PRO A 469 4.05 22.76 -10.05
N GLY A 470 3.97 22.52 -11.38
CA GLY A 470 3.73 21.20 -11.95
C GLY A 470 2.57 20.49 -11.26
N TRP A 471 2.78 19.23 -10.85
CA TRP A 471 1.78 18.45 -10.11
C TRP A 471 1.35 19.02 -8.75
N ARG A 472 2.16 19.89 -8.11
CA ARG A 472 1.80 20.50 -6.82
C ARG A 472 0.64 21.47 -6.95
N ALA A 473 0.33 21.97 -8.15
CA ALA A 473 -0.85 22.81 -8.41
C ALA A 473 -2.18 22.14 -8.01
N LEU A 474 -2.23 20.81 -7.92
CA LEU A 474 -3.43 20.07 -7.47
C LEU A 474 -3.57 19.97 -5.94
N TYR A 475 -2.60 20.50 -5.19
CA TYR A 475 -2.54 20.45 -3.74
C TYR A 475 -2.74 21.86 -3.18
N PRO A 476 -3.22 21.98 -1.92
CA PRO A 476 -3.23 23.27 -1.24
C PRO A 476 -1.81 23.85 -1.20
N GLU A 477 -1.69 25.15 -1.46
CA GLU A 477 -0.42 25.86 -1.30
C GLU A 477 0.01 25.82 0.16
N GLU A 478 1.26 25.43 0.38
CA GLU A 478 1.92 25.59 1.68
C GLU A 478 2.47 27.02 1.74
N PRO A 479 2.50 27.67 2.92
CA PRO A 479 3.19 28.95 3.07
C PRO A 479 4.63 28.81 2.57
N ALA A 480 5.01 29.65 1.60
CA ALA A 480 6.36 29.69 1.06
C ALA A 480 7.16 30.81 1.72
N ASP A 481 8.45 30.59 1.93
CA ASP A 481 9.36 31.65 2.35
C ASP A 481 9.46 32.71 1.23
N PRO A 482 9.57 34.00 1.59
CA PRO A 482 9.86 35.02 0.58
C PRO A 482 11.22 34.73 -0.07
N PRO A 483 11.39 35.04 -1.38
CA PRO A 483 12.68 34.89 -2.04
C PRO A 483 13.76 35.71 -1.32
N LEU A 484 14.97 35.18 -1.26
CA LEU A 484 16.13 35.93 -0.78
C LEU A 484 16.58 36.95 -1.85
N PRO A 485 17.18 38.08 -1.44
CA PRO A 485 17.82 39.05 -2.33
C PRO A 485 18.81 38.43 -3.31
N ASP A 486 18.93 39.03 -4.49
CA ASP A 486 19.91 38.62 -5.50
C ASP A 486 21.30 39.18 -5.16
N LEU A 487 22.03 38.44 -4.32
CA LEU A 487 23.38 38.81 -3.87
C LEU A 487 24.48 38.01 -4.56
N GLN A 488 25.70 38.53 -4.53
CA GLN A 488 26.91 37.90 -5.05
C GLN A 488 27.99 37.79 -3.96
N PRO A 489 28.86 36.77 -4.02
CA PRO A 489 30.02 36.69 -3.14
C PRO A 489 30.87 37.97 -3.18
N GLY A 490 31.35 38.43 -2.02
CA GLY A 490 32.10 39.67 -1.84
C GLY A 490 31.25 40.94 -1.74
N MET A 491 29.92 40.85 -1.83
CA MET A 491 29.06 42.02 -1.61
C MET A 491 29.10 42.46 -0.14
N PRO A 492 29.29 43.77 0.15
CA PRO A 492 29.29 44.26 1.52
C PRO A 492 27.87 44.19 2.10
N VAL A 493 27.80 43.80 3.38
CA VAL A 493 26.57 43.77 4.17
C VAL A 493 26.75 44.62 5.42
N VAL A 494 25.66 45.17 5.95
CA VAL A 494 25.64 45.80 7.28
C VAL A 494 24.59 45.11 8.14
N VAL A 495 24.95 44.76 9.38
CA VAL A 495 24.00 44.20 10.33
C VAL A 495 23.08 45.30 10.86
N SER A 496 21.80 45.24 10.51
CA SER A 496 20.79 46.23 10.90
C SER A 496 20.06 45.88 12.20
N GLY A 497 20.12 44.62 12.62
CA GLY A 497 19.55 44.16 13.89
C GLY A 497 19.98 42.74 14.23
N VAL A 498 19.99 42.42 15.52
CA VAL A 498 20.32 41.08 16.02
C VAL A 498 19.34 40.69 17.11
N THR A 499 18.87 39.45 17.04
CA THR A 499 17.98 38.84 18.03
C THR A 499 18.60 37.55 18.54
N VAL A 500 18.63 37.40 19.86
CA VAL A 500 18.98 36.14 20.52
C VAL A 500 17.70 35.49 21.00
N GLU A 501 17.42 34.30 20.50
CA GLU A 501 16.24 33.52 20.87
C GLU A 501 16.65 32.35 21.75
N GLU A 502 16.10 32.29 22.96
CA GLU A 502 16.17 31.10 23.79
C GLU A 502 15.15 30.07 23.29
N SER A 503 15.61 28.85 23.11
CA SER A 503 14.80 27.68 22.78
C SER A 503 15.22 26.50 23.64
N ALA A 504 14.45 25.42 23.57
CA ALA A 504 14.73 24.22 24.32
C ALA A 504 14.54 22.98 23.45
N THR A 505 15.40 21.99 23.63
CA THR A 505 15.30 20.71 22.94
C THR A 505 13.93 20.09 23.26
N ARG A 506 13.28 19.48 22.27
CA ARG A 506 11.97 18.84 22.46
C ARG A 506 12.11 17.32 22.55
N PRO A 507 11.27 16.64 23.34
CA PRO A 507 11.24 15.19 23.35
C PRO A 507 10.84 14.65 21.97
N PRO A 508 11.17 13.39 21.65
CA PRO A 508 10.70 12.75 20.43
C PRO A 508 9.18 12.85 20.30
N ALA A 509 8.68 13.23 19.12
CA ALA A 509 7.23 13.36 18.91
C ALA A 509 6.52 12.02 19.14
N ARG A 510 5.33 12.03 19.74
CA ARG A 510 4.49 10.82 19.83
C ARG A 510 4.11 10.29 18.44
N TYR A 511 3.91 8.98 18.34
CA TYR A 511 3.40 8.39 17.11
C TYR A 511 1.95 8.83 16.87
N THR A 512 1.69 9.43 15.71
CA THR A 512 0.37 9.42 15.07
C THR A 512 0.16 8.09 14.33
N GLU A 513 -1.08 7.72 13.99
CA GLU A 513 -1.34 6.54 13.16
C GLU A 513 -0.53 6.58 11.84
N ALA A 514 -0.42 7.73 11.18
CA ALA A 514 0.39 7.85 9.96
C ALA A 514 1.88 7.54 10.20
N SER A 515 2.45 8.05 11.28
CA SER A 515 3.86 7.81 11.62
C SER A 515 4.10 6.37 12.13
N LEU A 516 3.12 5.76 12.79
CA LEU A 516 3.17 4.37 13.21
C LEU A 516 3.10 3.42 12.01
N LEU A 517 2.18 3.66 11.08
CA LEU A 517 2.11 2.90 9.82
C LEU A 517 3.42 2.96 9.05
N ARG A 518 4.04 4.15 8.95
CA ARG A 518 5.36 4.30 8.33
C ARG A 518 6.43 3.50 9.06
N ALA A 519 6.44 3.53 10.39
CA ALA A 519 7.39 2.75 11.18
C ALA A 519 7.20 1.24 10.99
N MET A 520 5.95 0.77 10.89
CA MET A 520 5.62 -0.63 10.64
C MET A 520 6.08 -1.09 9.24
N GLU A 521 6.03 -0.22 8.22
CA GLU A 521 6.54 -0.53 6.87
C GLU A 521 8.06 -0.73 6.84
N THR A 522 8.80 -0.01 7.69
CA THR A 522 10.27 -0.04 7.74
C THR A 522 10.84 -0.90 8.87
N ALA A 523 10.00 -1.49 9.73
CA ALA A 523 10.43 -2.22 10.94
C ALA A 523 11.22 -3.52 10.66
N GLY A 524 11.40 -3.90 9.38
CA GLY A 524 12.19 -5.05 8.97
C GLY A 524 13.05 -4.79 7.74
N SER A 525 13.28 -3.52 7.40
CA SER A 525 14.15 -3.08 6.29
C SER A 525 15.51 -2.61 6.78
#